data_AF-A0A838D4M9-F1
#
_entry.id   AF-A0A838D4M9-F1
#
_cell.length_a   1.000
_cell.length_b   1.000
_cell.length_c   1.000
_cell.angle_alpha   90.00
_cell.angle_beta   90.00
_cell.angle_gamma   90.00
#
_symmetry.space_group_name_H-M   'P 1'
#
loop_
_entity.id
_entity.type
_entity.pdbx_description
1 polymer ?
#
loop_
_entity_poly.entity_id
_entity_poly.type
_entity_poly.pdbx_seq_one_letter_code
_entity_poly.pdbx_strand_id
1 'polypeptide(L)'
;MTDPFAVPTARQPSPLALVNAVRAEVDAWRDGGYPGASATTRRLLEHWFLDQHRTTRGQPFAYYFAQREAIETIVYLHEVAGVRSTDGLLARYPQRPVAAAGQPFPRYVVKMATGSGKTKVMSLAIAWAYFHALREEGSALSPTSLVV
;
A
#
# COMPACT_ATOMS: atom_id res chain seq x y z
N MET A 1 -13.55 -8.68 21.19
CA MET A 1 -13.50 -8.38 19.75
C MET A 1 -12.20 -7.63 19.52
N THR A 2 -11.32 -8.12 18.65
CA THR A 2 -10.03 -7.45 18.36
C THR A 2 -10.30 -6.10 17.72
N ASP A 3 -9.56 -5.06 18.10
CA ASP A 3 -9.66 -3.73 17.50
C ASP A 3 -9.41 -3.82 15.98
N PRO A 4 -10.39 -3.49 15.13
CA PRO A 4 -10.27 -3.62 13.67
C PRO A 4 -9.38 -2.55 13.02
N PHE A 5 -8.98 -1.53 13.78
CA PHE A 5 -8.08 -0.46 13.36
C PHE A 5 -6.61 -0.75 13.72
N ALA A 6 -6.40 -1.57 14.76
CA ALA A 6 -5.06 -1.93 15.24
C ALA A 6 -4.32 -2.87 14.27
N VAL A 7 -2.99 -2.77 14.28
CA VAL A 7 -2.13 -3.75 13.61
C VAL A 7 -2.31 -5.11 14.29
N PRO A 8 -2.72 -6.16 13.56
CA PRO A 8 -2.98 -7.46 14.16
C PRO A 8 -1.66 -8.14 14.53
N THR A 9 -1.64 -8.84 15.66
CA THR A 9 -0.49 -9.63 16.11
C THR A 9 -0.14 -10.79 15.16
N ALA A 10 -1.14 -11.30 14.43
CA ALA A 10 -0.94 -12.34 13.42
C ALA A 10 -1.96 -12.22 12.29
N ARG A 11 -1.59 -12.68 11.09
CA ARG A 11 -2.47 -12.80 9.93
C ARG A 11 -2.59 -14.26 9.51
N GLN A 12 -3.73 -14.64 8.96
CA GLN A 12 -3.87 -15.92 8.28
C GLN A 12 -2.82 -16.01 7.15
N PRO A 13 -1.92 -17.01 7.16
CA PRO A 13 -0.92 -17.17 6.12
C PRO A 13 -1.57 -17.31 4.75
N SER A 14 -1.00 -16.63 3.76
CA SER A 14 -1.40 -16.83 2.37
C SER A 14 -0.78 -18.14 1.84
N PRO A 15 -1.49 -18.93 1.03
CA PRO A 15 -0.88 -20.04 0.30
C PRO A 15 0.14 -19.57 -0.75
N LEU A 16 0.12 -18.27 -1.11
CA LEU A 16 1.10 -17.64 -1.98
C LEU A 16 2.26 -17.10 -1.13
N ALA A 17 3.44 -17.69 -1.24
CA ALA A 17 4.61 -17.29 -0.46
C ALA A 17 5.05 -15.84 -0.71
N LEU A 18 4.83 -15.31 -1.93
CA LEU A 18 5.03 -13.90 -2.29
C LEU A 18 4.28 -12.97 -1.33
N VAL A 19 3.01 -13.29 -1.03
CA VAL A 19 2.18 -12.44 -0.16
C VAL A 19 2.75 -12.40 1.25
N ASN A 20 3.22 -13.54 1.76
CA ASN A 20 3.80 -13.60 3.11
C ASN A 20 5.14 -12.86 3.18
N ALA A 21 5.97 -12.96 2.13
CA ALA A 21 7.23 -12.23 2.04
C ALA A 21 7.01 -10.71 2.00
N VAL A 22 6.11 -10.24 1.13
CA VAL A 22 5.76 -8.81 1.05
C VAL A 22 5.21 -8.30 2.37
N ARG A 23 4.33 -9.07 3.05
CA ARG A 23 3.81 -8.70 4.36
C ARG A 23 4.91 -8.51 5.40
N ALA A 24 5.88 -9.43 5.47
CA ALA A 24 6.99 -9.32 6.40
C ALA A 24 7.85 -8.08 6.14
N GLU A 25 8.11 -7.76 4.87
CA GLU A 25 8.85 -6.55 4.50
C GLU A 25 8.08 -5.27 4.82
N VAL A 26 6.77 -5.23 4.52
CA VAL A 26 5.91 -4.08 4.83
C VAL A 26 5.77 -3.88 6.34
N ASP A 27 5.71 -4.96 7.12
CA ASP A 27 5.72 -4.89 8.59
C ASP A 27 7.01 -4.29 9.11
N ALA A 28 8.16 -4.81 8.69
CA ALA A 28 9.46 -4.27 9.08
C ALA A 28 9.63 -2.79 8.65
N TRP A 29 9.14 -2.44 7.46
CA TRP A 29 9.17 -1.07 6.95
C TRP A 29 8.29 -0.12 7.77
N ARG A 30 7.07 -0.55 8.14
CA ARG A 30 6.17 0.22 9.00
C ARG A 30 6.76 0.40 10.40
N ASP A 31 7.25 -0.68 10.99
CA ASP A 31 7.79 -0.68 12.36
C ASP A 31 9.09 0.13 12.46
N GLY A 32 9.85 0.20 11.36
CA GLY A 32 11.03 1.06 11.22
C GLY A 32 10.74 2.54 10.96
N GLY A 33 9.47 2.98 10.94
CA GLY A 33 9.11 4.38 10.71
C GLY A 33 9.20 4.82 9.25
N TYR A 34 8.91 3.91 8.32
CA TYR A 34 8.90 4.16 6.87
C TYR A 34 10.27 4.62 6.31
N PRO A 35 11.36 3.85 6.49
CA PRO A 35 12.65 4.16 5.89
C PRO A 35 12.59 4.10 4.36
N GLY A 36 13.33 4.98 3.68
CA GLY A 36 13.37 5.06 2.22
C GLY A 36 12.11 5.66 1.55
N ALA A 37 11.05 5.95 2.33
CA ALA A 37 9.91 6.71 1.83
C ALA A 37 10.29 8.18 1.63
N SER A 38 9.75 8.80 0.59
CA SER A 38 9.82 10.26 0.36
C SER A 38 9.14 11.03 1.48
N ALA A 39 9.45 12.34 1.55
CA ALA A 39 8.84 13.23 2.53
C ALA A 39 7.31 13.29 2.35
N THR A 40 6.84 13.36 1.10
CA THR A 40 5.40 13.35 0.78
C THR A 40 4.73 12.07 1.23
N THR A 41 5.33 10.91 0.91
CA THR A 41 4.77 9.61 1.30
C THR A 41 4.70 9.46 2.81
N ARG A 42 5.80 9.76 3.52
CA ARG A 42 5.82 9.70 4.98
C ARG A 42 4.73 10.61 5.57
N ARG A 43 4.63 11.86 5.10
CA ARG A 43 3.62 12.80 5.59
C ARG A 43 2.20 12.30 5.37
N LEU A 44 1.90 11.69 4.23
CA LEU A 44 0.58 11.13 3.93
C LEU A 44 0.25 9.93 4.83
N LEU A 45 1.19 9.01 5.06
CA LEU A 45 0.99 7.85 5.92
C LEU A 45 0.81 8.26 7.38
N GLU A 46 1.62 9.20 7.87
CA GLU A 46 1.44 9.82 9.19
C GLU A 46 0.07 10.48 9.29
N HIS A 47 -0.30 11.26 8.26
CA HIS A 47 -1.60 11.91 8.22
C HIS A 47 -2.73 10.89 8.31
N TRP A 48 -2.72 9.81 7.54
CA TRP A 48 -3.84 8.88 7.52
C TRP A 48 -3.91 7.99 8.75
N PHE A 49 -2.77 7.57 9.31
CA PHE A 49 -2.75 6.46 10.26
C PHE A 49 -2.24 6.81 11.66
N LEU A 50 -1.57 7.95 11.83
CA LEU A 50 -1.01 8.37 13.13
C LEU A 50 -1.69 9.64 13.66
N ASP A 51 -2.06 10.57 12.79
CA ASP A 51 -2.84 11.75 13.18
C ASP A 51 -4.27 11.36 13.64
N GLN A 52 -4.82 12.12 14.58
CA GLN A 52 -6.21 11.95 15.02
C GLN A 52 -7.18 12.63 14.06
N HIS A 53 -8.19 11.89 13.61
CA HIS A 53 -9.25 12.41 12.74
C HIS A 53 -10.59 12.44 13.45
N ARG A 54 -11.45 13.36 13.01
CA ARG A 54 -12.84 13.42 13.44
C ARG A 54 -13.77 13.53 12.23
N THR A 55 -14.92 12.89 12.32
CA THR A 55 -16.01 13.07 11.36
C THR A 55 -16.62 14.47 11.49
N THR A 56 -17.47 14.86 10.55
CA THR A 56 -18.24 16.12 10.63
C THR A 56 -19.11 16.22 11.89
N ARG A 57 -19.44 15.08 12.51
CA ARG A 57 -20.18 15.00 13.78
C ARG A 57 -19.27 14.95 15.00
N GLY A 58 -17.97 15.18 14.84
CA GLY A 58 -16.97 15.20 15.92
C GLY A 58 -16.54 13.83 16.46
N GLN A 59 -17.03 12.73 15.87
CA GLN A 59 -16.66 11.38 16.31
C GLN A 59 -15.26 11.00 15.82
N PRO A 60 -14.46 10.26 16.60
CA PRO A 60 -13.17 9.75 16.14
C PRO A 60 -13.30 8.95 14.83
N PHE A 61 -12.37 9.15 13.92
CA PHE A 61 -12.26 8.41 12.69
C PHE A 61 -10.91 7.70 12.62
N ALA A 62 -10.94 6.43 12.23
CA ALA A 62 -9.75 5.63 11.99
C ALA A 62 -9.98 4.74 10.77
N TYR A 63 -8.91 4.51 10.02
CA TYR A 63 -8.92 3.56 8.92
C TYR A 63 -8.80 2.13 9.45
N TYR A 64 -9.50 1.20 8.82
CA TYR A 64 -9.33 -0.22 9.12
C TYR A 64 -7.91 -0.66 8.80
N PHE A 65 -7.35 -1.58 9.59
CA PHE A 65 -6.00 -2.10 9.34
C PHE A 65 -5.85 -2.65 7.91
N ALA A 66 -6.85 -3.36 7.40
CA ALA A 66 -6.81 -3.88 6.02
C ALA A 66 -6.72 -2.79 4.95
N GLN A 67 -7.22 -1.57 5.22
CA GLN A 67 -7.09 -0.43 4.31
C GLN A 67 -5.67 0.14 4.38
N ARG A 68 -5.12 0.24 5.59
CA ARG A 68 -3.72 0.64 5.84
C ARG A 68 -2.73 -0.33 5.17
N GLU A 69 -2.86 -1.63 5.44
CA GLU A 69 -2.01 -2.68 4.85
C GLU A 69 -2.04 -2.61 3.32
N ALA A 70 -3.22 -2.41 2.74
CA ALA A 70 -3.37 -2.33 1.29
C ALA A 70 -2.60 -1.14 0.67
N ILE A 71 -2.77 0.06 1.20
CA ILE A 71 -2.09 1.24 0.65
C ILE A 71 -0.59 1.22 0.95
N GLU A 72 -0.18 0.82 2.16
CA GLU A 72 1.23 0.67 2.51
C GLU A 72 1.93 -0.35 1.62
N THR A 73 1.26 -1.45 1.26
CA THR A 73 1.82 -2.45 0.33
C THR A 73 2.02 -1.87 -1.07
N ILE A 74 1.06 -1.12 -1.60
CA ILE A 74 1.17 -0.47 -2.91
C ILE A 74 2.35 0.52 -2.92
N VAL A 75 2.41 1.38 -1.91
CA VAL A 75 3.47 2.38 -1.73
C VAL A 75 4.82 1.69 -1.60
N TYR A 76 4.94 0.69 -0.72
CA TYR A 76 6.19 -0.02 -0.49
C TYR A 76 6.71 -0.68 -1.75
N LEU A 77 5.87 -1.46 -2.45
CA LEU A 77 6.30 -2.15 -3.68
C LEU A 77 6.75 -1.16 -4.76
N HIS A 78 6.02 -0.06 -4.91
CA HIS A 78 6.33 0.94 -5.91
C HIS A 78 7.52 1.80 -5.44
N GLU A 79 7.35 2.67 -4.48
CA GLU A 79 8.34 3.68 -4.12
C GLU A 79 9.60 3.09 -3.50
N VAL A 80 9.45 2.17 -2.54
CA VAL A 80 10.55 1.72 -1.68
C VAL A 80 11.31 0.55 -2.29
N ALA A 81 10.59 -0.51 -2.68
CA ALA A 81 11.18 -1.69 -3.30
C ALA A 81 11.52 -1.47 -4.78
N GLY A 82 11.06 -0.38 -5.39
CA GLY A 82 11.39 -0.02 -6.77
C GLY A 82 10.85 -1.01 -7.81
N VAL A 83 9.83 -1.80 -7.49
CA VAL A 83 9.26 -2.79 -8.42
C VAL A 83 8.48 -2.05 -9.52
N ARG A 84 8.92 -2.16 -10.77
CA ARG A 84 8.33 -1.47 -11.94
C ARG A 84 7.79 -2.42 -13.01
N SER A 85 7.86 -3.72 -12.78
CA SER A 85 7.32 -4.72 -13.70
C SER A 85 6.93 -5.98 -12.95
N THR A 86 6.06 -6.79 -13.56
CA THR A 86 5.74 -8.12 -13.06
C THR A 86 6.99 -8.98 -12.91
N ASP A 87 7.92 -8.89 -13.88
CA ASP A 87 9.17 -9.65 -13.85
C ASP A 87 10.07 -9.22 -12.68
N GLY A 88 10.15 -7.91 -12.40
CA GLY A 88 10.87 -7.40 -11.23
C GLY A 88 10.27 -7.90 -9.91
N LEU A 89 8.94 -8.01 -9.83
CA LEU A 89 8.26 -8.58 -8.66
C LEU A 89 8.61 -10.06 -8.49
N LEU A 90 8.53 -10.85 -9.57
CA LEU A 90 8.84 -12.28 -9.55
C LEU A 90 10.32 -12.56 -9.28
N ALA A 91 11.22 -11.71 -9.77
CA ALA A 91 12.66 -11.81 -9.51
C ALA A 91 12.98 -11.52 -8.03
N ARG A 92 12.33 -10.50 -7.44
CA ARG A 92 12.51 -10.16 -6.03
C ARG A 92 11.92 -11.21 -5.09
N TYR A 93 10.79 -11.80 -5.47
CA TYR A 93 10.04 -12.75 -4.66
C TYR A 93 9.76 -14.02 -5.45
N PRO A 94 10.79 -14.87 -5.65
CA PRO A 94 10.65 -16.07 -6.48
C PRO A 94 9.53 -16.97 -5.93
N GLN A 95 8.60 -17.33 -6.82
CA GLN A 95 7.54 -18.30 -6.58
C GLN A 95 7.68 -19.47 -7.56
N ARG A 96 6.83 -20.50 -7.42
CA ARG A 96 6.68 -21.50 -8.49
C ARG A 96 6.51 -20.79 -9.84
N PRO A 97 7.07 -21.34 -10.94
CA PRO A 97 7.07 -20.67 -12.24
C PRO A 97 5.65 -20.28 -12.64
N VAL A 98 5.42 -18.96 -12.72
CA VAL A 98 4.22 -18.38 -13.29
C VAL A 98 4.62 -17.89 -14.67
N ALA A 99 4.03 -18.47 -15.72
CA ALA A 99 4.12 -17.89 -17.05
C ALA A 99 3.32 -16.58 -17.04
N ALA A 100 4.00 -15.46 -16.77
CA ALA A 100 3.44 -14.13 -16.93
C ALA A 100 3.92 -13.57 -18.26
N ALA A 101 3.00 -13.11 -19.11
CA ALA A 101 3.39 -12.28 -20.23
C ALA A 101 4.01 -10.99 -19.67
N GLY A 102 5.22 -10.65 -20.14
CA GLY A 102 5.91 -9.43 -19.73
C GLY A 102 5.02 -8.20 -19.94
N GLN A 103 4.91 -7.37 -18.91
CA GLN A 103 4.14 -6.12 -18.94
C GLN A 103 5.11 -4.97 -18.73
N PRO A 104 5.01 -3.87 -19.50
CA PRO A 104 5.93 -2.74 -19.38
C PRO A 104 5.69 -1.89 -18.13
N PHE A 105 4.66 -2.21 -17.34
CA PHE A 105 4.27 -1.50 -16.12
C PHE A 105 3.95 -2.49 -14.99
N PRO A 106 4.09 -2.06 -13.71
CA PRO A 106 3.77 -2.92 -12.59
C PRO A 106 2.26 -3.12 -12.50
N ARG A 107 1.83 -4.36 -12.23
CA ARG A 107 0.41 -4.68 -11.95
C ARG A 107 0.27 -5.13 -10.51
N TYR A 108 -0.37 -4.30 -9.70
CA TYR A 108 -0.67 -4.60 -8.30
C TYR A 108 -2.11 -5.08 -8.16
N VAL A 109 -2.30 -6.16 -7.41
CA VAL A 109 -3.64 -6.68 -7.09
C VAL A 109 -3.77 -6.76 -5.58
N VAL A 110 -4.78 -6.07 -5.05
CA VAL A 110 -5.15 -6.16 -3.63
C VAL A 110 -6.49 -6.91 -3.53
N LYS A 111 -6.47 -8.10 -2.92
CA LYS A 111 -7.68 -8.88 -2.68
C LYS A 111 -8.37 -8.38 -1.41
N MET A 112 -9.59 -7.84 -1.56
CA MET A 112 -10.35 -7.27 -0.45
C MET A 112 -11.82 -7.68 -0.48
N ALA A 113 -12.40 -7.95 0.69
CA ALA A 113 -13.81 -8.31 0.86
C ALA A 113 -14.76 -7.18 0.39
N THR A 114 -15.99 -7.54 0.01
CA THR A 114 -17.04 -6.54 -0.25
C THR A 114 -17.40 -5.82 1.04
N GLY A 115 -17.57 -4.49 0.99
CA GLY A 115 -17.81 -3.66 2.17
C GLY A 115 -16.57 -3.25 2.96
N SER A 116 -15.36 -3.79 2.67
CA SER A 116 -14.12 -3.42 3.40
C SER A 116 -13.52 -2.06 3.00
N GLY A 117 -14.19 -1.32 2.12
CA GLY A 117 -13.74 0.00 1.66
C GLY A 117 -12.68 -0.01 0.55
N LYS A 118 -12.79 -0.90 -0.45
CA LYS A 118 -11.94 -0.88 -1.66
C LYS A 118 -11.83 0.51 -2.30
N THR A 119 -12.96 1.21 -2.44
CA THR A 119 -13.01 2.58 -2.96
C THR A 119 -12.21 3.56 -2.12
N LYS A 120 -12.16 3.36 -0.79
CA LYS A 120 -11.35 4.19 0.10
C LYS A 120 -9.87 3.96 -0.17
N VAL A 121 -9.40 2.72 -0.28
CA VAL A 121 -8.01 2.40 -0.67
C VAL A 121 -7.65 3.02 -2.03
N MET A 122 -8.55 2.93 -3.02
CA MET A 122 -8.34 3.57 -4.32
C MET A 122 -8.16 5.09 -4.18
N SER A 123 -8.99 5.76 -3.36
CA SER A 123 -8.84 7.20 -3.12
C SER A 123 -7.51 7.57 -2.46
N LEU A 124 -6.99 6.73 -1.57
CA LEU A 124 -5.68 6.94 -0.96
C LEU A 124 -4.54 6.78 -1.98
N ALA A 125 -4.64 5.76 -2.84
CA ALA A 125 -3.67 5.55 -3.91
C ALA A 125 -3.65 6.72 -4.91
N ILE A 126 -4.81 7.24 -5.29
CA ILE A 126 -4.93 8.42 -6.15
C ILE A 126 -4.33 9.66 -5.48
N ALA A 127 -4.68 9.92 -4.21
CA ALA A 127 -4.13 11.05 -3.47
C ALA A 127 -2.61 10.96 -3.32
N TRP A 128 -2.09 9.79 -3.01
CA TRP A 128 -0.64 9.53 -2.96
C TRP A 128 0.02 9.80 -4.30
N ALA A 129 -0.46 9.19 -5.39
CA ALA A 129 0.09 9.39 -6.73
C ALA A 129 0.08 10.88 -7.14
N TYR A 130 -1.02 11.58 -6.85
CA TYR A 130 -1.17 13.00 -7.14
C TYR A 130 -0.14 13.86 -6.40
N PHE A 131 -0.06 13.74 -5.07
CA PHE A 131 0.86 14.57 -4.30
C PHE A 131 2.32 14.21 -4.56
N HIS A 132 2.63 12.92 -4.69
CA HIS A 132 3.98 12.47 -5.01
C HIS A 132 4.44 13.01 -6.37
N ALA A 133 3.58 12.97 -7.40
CA ALA A 133 3.87 13.54 -8.72
C ALA A 133 4.13 15.05 -8.70
N LEU A 134 3.49 15.79 -7.78
CA LEU A 134 3.64 17.24 -7.69
C LEU A 134 4.78 17.71 -6.80
N ARG A 135 5.19 16.90 -5.83
CA ARG A 135 6.06 17.34 -4.72
C ARG A 135 7.42 16.68 -4.70
N GLU A 136 7.56 15.49 -5.29
CA GLU A 136 8.82 14.75 -5.30
C GLU A 136 9.51 14.90 -6.67
N GLU A 137 10.75 15.39 -6.66
CA GLU A 137 11.56 15.53 -7.87
C GLU A 137 11.84 14.16 -8.49
N GLY A 138 11.69 14.06 -9.83
CA GLY A 138 11.91 12.80 -10.54
C GLY A 138 10.83 11.73 -10.32
N SER A 139 9.69 12.08 -9.71
CA SER A 139 8.57 11.16 -9.55
C SER A 139 8.12 10.57 -10.89
N ALA A 140 8.05 9.24 -10.96
CA ALA A 140 7.50 8.51 -12.12
C ALA A 140 5.96 8.37 -12.08
N LEU A 141 5.30 8.87 -11.03
CA LEU A 141 3.85 8.84 -10.88
C LEU A 141 3.18 10.00 -11.64
N SER A 142 1.92 9.78 -12.01
CA SER A 142 1.09 10.74 -12.75
C SER A 142 0.15 11.51 -11.81
N PRO A 143 -0.05 12.83 -12.02
CA PRO A 143 -1.08 13.59 -11.31
C PRO A 143 -2.50 13.30 -11.84
N THR A 144 -2.63 12.54 -12.92
CA THR A 144 -3.92 12.16 -13.51
C THR A 144 -4.17 10.67 -13.27
N SER A 145 -5.39 10.34 -12.83
CA SER A 145 -5.84 8.96 -12.59
C SER A 145 -7.06 8.63 -13.44
N LEU A 146 -7.07 7.44 -14.05
CA LEU A 146 -8.24 6.86 -14.71
C LEU A 146 -8.85 5.82 -13.79
N VAL A 147 -10.15 5.93 -13.53
CA VAL A 147 -10.92 4.96 -12.74
C VAL A 147 -11.97 4.35 -13.65
N VAL A 148 -11.94 3.02 -13.80
CA VAL A 148 -12.86 2.22 -14.62
C VAL A 148 -13.56 1.17 -13.79
#